data_AF-A0A353NFI0-F1
#
_entry.id   AF-A0A353NFI0-F1
#
_cell.length_a   1.000
_cell.length_b   1.000
_cell.length_c   1.000
_cell.angle_alpha   90.00
_cell.angle_beta   90.00
_cell.angle_gamma   90.00
#
_symmetry.space_group_name_H-M   'P 1'
#
loop_
_entity.id
_entity.type
_entity.pdbx_description
1 polymer ?
#
loop_
_entity_poly.entity_id
_entity_poly.type
_entity_poly.pdbx_seq_one_letter_code
_entity_poly.pdbx_strand_id
1 'polypeptide(L)'
;MQLYNANIINLLEIHIRRHTLSGHNSNQLSLQVLKKFRIIYGSVRQHFREVERTCGVTGSQLWIMQEIADTSGIGVSELATRLSIHQSTCSQLVEKLVTSKLIIKKRSKEDQRRVGLWLSEEAIKLIKRAPSPTEGVLPKALRNLPTETIQALDSVMEQVIEQLQITDEGHAEKPLSDIFRST
;
A
#
# COMPACT_ATOMS: atom_id res chain seq x y z
N MET A 1 49.65 18.19 -41.56
CA MET A 1 48.52 17.22 -41.67
C MET A 1 48.40 16.27 -40.46
N GLN A 2 49.41 16.11 -39.59
CA GLN A 2 49.33 15.22 -38.41
C GLN A 2 48.68 15.83 -37.15
N LEU A 3 48.53 17.16 -37.04
CA LEU A 3 47.97 17.82 -35.85
C LEU A 3 46.42 17.86 -35.80
N TYR A 4 45.72 17.59 -36.90
CA TYR A 4 44.25 17.61 -36.94
C TYR A 4 43.62 16.29 -36.46
N ASN A 5 44.35 15.17 -36.56
CA ASN A 5 43.87 13.85 -36.14
C ASN A 5 43.93 13.62 -34.62
N ALA A 6 44.88 14.24 -33.91
CA ALA A 6 44.99 14.12 -32.46
C ALA A 6 43.84 14.82 -31.71
N ASN A 7 43.30 15.91 -32.26
CA ASN A 7 42.18 16.63 -31.65
C ASN A 7 40.82 15.94 -31.83
N ILE A 8 40.61 15.23 -32.96
CA ILE A 8 39.36 14.49 -33.20
C ILE A 8 39.28 13.23 -32.31
N ILE A 9 40.40 12.53 -32.11
CA ILE A 9 40.46 11.37 -31.22
C ILE A 9 40.20 11.78 -29.76
N ASN A 10 40.77 12.91 -29.31
CA ASN A 10 40.51 13.43 -27.96
C ASN A 10 39.05 13.88 -27.76
N LEU A 11 38.43 14.49 -28.78
CA LEU A 11 37.02 14.89 -28.73
C LEU A 11 36.06 13.69 -28.76
N LEU A 12 36.37 12.64 -29.52
CA LEU A 12 35.60 11.39 -29.53
C LEU A 12 35.75 10.59 -28.23
N GLU A 13 36.96 10.52 -27.64
CA GLU A 13 37.15 9.89 -26.33
C GLU A 13 36.42 10.64 -25.19
N ILE A 14 36.41 11.97 -25.22
CA ILE A 14 35.66 12.77 -24.24
C ILE A 14 34.14 12.59 -24.41
N HIS A 15 33.65 12.46 -25.65
CA HIS A 15 32.24 12.22 -25.93
C HIS A 15 31.80 10.80 -25.51
N ILE A 16 32.63 9.78 -25.78
CA ILE A 16 32.39 8.39 -25.39
C ILE A 16 32.48 8.22 -23.86
N ARG A 17 33.43 8.90 -23.18
CA ARG A 17 33.52 8.90 -21.71
C ARG A 17 32.35 9.61 -21.03
N ARG A 18 31.81 10.69 -21.61
CA ARG A 18 30.60 11.35 -21.06
C ARG A 18 29.33 10.50 -21.23
N HIS A 19 29.18 9.80 -22.35
CA HIS A 19 28.02 8.93 -22.60
C HIS A 19 28.02 7.66 -21.73
N THR A 20 29.20 7.11 -21.40
CA THR A 20 29.33 5.92 -20.54
C THR A 20 29.14 6.23 -19.05
N LEU A 21 29.56 7.40 -18.57
CA LEU A 21 29.36 7.81 -17.16
C LEU A 21 27.88 8.08 -16.82
N SER A 22 27.11 8.66 -17.75
CA SER A 22 25.68 8.94 -17.53
C SER A 22 24.81 7.68 -17.48
N GLY A 23 25.11 6.68 -18.33
CA GLY A 23 24.41 5.38 -18.33
C GLY A 23 24.78 4.48 -17.14
N HIS A 24 25.99 4.63 -16.59
CA HIS A 24 26.40 3.90 -15.39
C HIS A 24 25.70 4.43 -14.13
N ASN A 25 25.56 5.75 -14.03
CA ASN A 25 24.89 6.41 -12.91
C ASN A 25 23.38 6.13 -12.89
N SER A 26 22.71 6.13 -14.05
CA SER A 26 21.29 5.78 -14.13
C SER A 26 21.03 4.33 -13.73
N ASN A 27 21.87 3.38 -14.17
CA ASN A 27 21.72 1.97 -13.77
C ASN A 27 21.98 1.76 -12.27
N GLN A 28 22.99 2.44 -11.71
CA GLN A 28 23.22 2.44 -10.26
C GLN A 28 22.03 3.01 -9.49
N LEU A 29 21.44 4.11 -9.97
CA LEU A 29 20.26 4.70 -9.38
C LEU A 29 19.04 3.76 -9.45
N SER A 30 18.82 3.09 -10.59
CA SER A 30 17.77 2.06 -10.73
C SER A 30 17.94 0.93 -9.72
N LEU A 31 19.17 0.43 -9.52
CA LEU A 31 19.45 -0.58 -8.51
C LEU A 31 19.18 -0.08 -7.08
N GLN A 32 19.45 1.20 -6.79
CA GLN A 32 19.12 1.81 -5.49
C GLN A 32 17.60 1.94 -5.30
N VAL A 33 16.86 2.34 -6.34
CA VAL A 33 15.39 2.38 -6.31
C VAL A 33 14.82 0.98 -6.08
N LEU A 34 15.34 -0.06 -6.76
CA LEU A 34 14.95 -1.45 -6.51
C LEU A 34 15.22 -1.90 -5.07
N LYS A 35 16.32 -1.46 -4.45
CA LYS A 35 16.58 -1.73 -3.02
C LYS A 35 15.51 -1.08 -2.13
N LYS A 36 15.10 0.15 -2.42
CA LYS A 36 14.03 0.84 -1.68
C LYS A 36 12.70 0.08 -1.80
N PHE A 37 12.32 -0.38 -2.99
CA PHE A 37 11.13 -1.23 -3.17
C PHE A 37 11.20 -2.51 -2.33
N ARG A 38 12.36 -3.21 -2.29
CA ARG A 38 12.54 -4.40 -1.46
C ARG A 38 12.39 -4.10 0.03
N ILE A 39 12.93 -2.98 0.51
CA ILE A 39 12.79 -2.54 1.90
C ILE A 39 11.33 -2.27 2.23
N ILE A 40 10.62 -1.54 1.35
CA ILE A 40 9.20 -1.22 1.52
C ILE A 40 8.38 -2.52 1.56
N TYR A 41 8.50 -3.37 0.54
CA TYR A 41 7.75 -4.63 0.46
C TYR A 41 8.04 -5.55 1.64
N GLY A 42 9.32 -5.69 2.02
CA GLY A 42 9.74 -6.49 3.17
C GLY A 42 9.16 -5.97 4.48
N SER A 43 9.21 -4.66 4.71
CA SER A 43 8.68 -4.02 5.93
C SER A 43 7.17 -4.17 6.02
N VAL A 44 6.45 -3.97 4.92
CA VAL A 44 4.99 -4.16 4.84
C VAL A 44 4.61 -5.61 5.13
N ARG A 45 5.28 -6.58 4.49
CA ARG A 45 5.05 -8.00 4.71
C ARG A 45 5.32 -8.41 6.17
N GLN A 46 6.43 -7.94 6.75
CA GLN A 46 6.79 -8.22 8.13
C GLN A 46 5.73 -7.69 9.10
N HIS A 47 5.26 -6.47 8.89
CA HIS A 47 4.23 -5.87 9.72
C HIS A 47 2.93 -6.67 9.69
N PHE A 48 2.43 -7.05 8.51
CA PHE A 48 1.19 -7.84 8.43
C PHE A 48 1.32 -9.25 9.00
N ARG A 49 2.50 -9.87 8.91
CA ARG A 49 2.78 -11.14 9.60
C ARG A 49 2.75 -10.99 11.11
N GLU A 50 3.23 -9.87 11.64
CA GLU A 50 3.15 -9.58 13.07
C GLU A 50 1.69 -9.35 13.50
N VAL A 51 0.92 -8.59 12.72
CA VAL A 51 -0.53 -8.43 12.95
C VAL A 51 -1.23 -9.79 13.06
N GLU A 52 -1.02 -10.67 12.08
CA GLU A 52 -1.66 -12.00 12.06
C GLU A 52 -1.21 -12.86 13.25
N ARG A 53 0.08 -12.83 13.61
CA ARG A 53 0.62 -13.56 14.77
C ARG A 53 0.03 -13.06 16.09
N THR A 54 -0.03 -11.74 16.28
CA THR A 54 -0.44 -11.13 17.57
C THR A 54 -1.95 -11.14 17.76
N CYS A 55 -2.70 -10.97 16.67
CA CYS A 55 -4.15 -10.75 16.74
C CYS A 55 -4.98 -11.92 16.24
N GLY A 56 -4.39 -12.86 15.48
CA GLY A 56 -5.14 -13.95 14.85
C GLY A 56 -6.07 -13.50 13.71
N VAL A 57 -5.90 -12.27 13.21
CA VAL A 57 -6.69 -11.69 12.11
C VAL A 57 -5.77 -11.08 11.07
N THR A 58 -6.26 -10.90 9.85
CA THR A 58 -5.48 -10.27 8.77
C THR A 58 -5.32 -8.77 8.98
N GLY A 59 -4.34 -8.15 8.32
CA GLY A 59 -4.20 -6.69 8.30
C GLY A 59 -5.44 -5.97 7.77
N SER A 60 -6.07 -6.47 6.71
CA SER A 60 -7.31 -5.95 6.15
C SER A 60 -8.49 -6.03 7.13
N GLN A 61 -8.60 -7.15 7.84
CA GLN A 61 -9.60 -7.33 8.88
C GLN A 61 -9.37 -6.37 10.04
N LEU A 62 -8.12 -6.22 10.47
CA LEU A 62 -7.74 -5.28 11.51
C LEU A 62 -8.02 -3.83 11.11
N TRP A 63 -7.73 -3.45 9.86
CA TRP A 63 -7.99 -2.11 9.34
C TRP A 63 -9.49 -1.79 9.27
N ILE A 64 -10.32 -2.73 8.81
CA ILE A 64 -11.78 -2.61 8.86
C ILE A 64 -12.27 -2.38 10.29
N MET A 65 -11.75 -3.17 11.24
CA MET A 65 -12.16 -3.03 12.63
C MET A 65 -11.76 -1.66 13.20
N GLN A 66 -10.60 -1.12 12.83
CA GLN A 66 -10.17 0.22 13.23
C GLN A 66 -11.12 1.30 12.69
N GLU A 67 -11.46 1.25 11.40
CA GLU A 67 -12.35 2.25 10.79
C GLU A 67 -13.77 2.22 11.42
N ILE A 68 -14.25 1.03 11.78
CA ILE A 68 -15.52 0.89 12.52
C ILE A 68 -15.38 1.39 13.97
N ALA A 69 -14.21 1.23 14.60
CA ALA A 69 -13.94 1.81 15.92
C ALA A 69 -14.05 3.34 15.87
N ASP A 70 -13.44 3.95 14.85
CA ASP A 70 -13.38 5.39 14.66
C ASP A 70 -14.75 5.96 14.23
N THR A 71 -15.53 5.19 13.45
CA THR A 71 -16.88 5.57 12.99
C THR A 71 -17.90 4.48 13.30
N SER A 72 -18.32 4.40 14.56
CA SER A 72 -19.30 3.41 15.01
C SER A 72 -20.66 3.57 14.30
N GLY A 73 -21.22 2.46 13.82
CA GLY A 73 -22.48 2.44 13.08
C GLY A 73 -22.34 2.69 11.57
N ILE A 74 -21.11 2.82 11.05
CA ILE A 74 -20.84 2.97 9.61
C ILE A 74 -21.44 1.82 8.80
N GLY A 75 -21.95 2.15 7.61
CA GLY A 75 -22.47 1.16 6.65
C GLY A 75 -21.36 0.61 5.74
N VAL A 76 -21.58 -0.57 5.14
CA VAL A 76 -20.57 -1.23 4.29
C VAL A 76 -20.16 -0.37 3.08
N SER A 77 -21.10 0.33 2.45
CA SER A 77 -20.79 1.19 1.29
C SER A 77 -19.87 2.36 1.66
N GLU A 78 -20.15 3.03 2.77
CA GLU A 78 -19.31 4.13 3.24
C GLU A 78 -17.93 3.62 3.69
N LEU A 79 -17.90 2.48 4.39
CA LEU A 79 -16.68 1.82 4.80
C LEU A 79 -15.78 1.49 3.57
N ALA A 80 -16.36 0.95 2.50
CA ALA A 80 -15.64 0.65 1.26
C ALA A 80 -14.98 1.91 0.66
N THR A 81 -15.72 3.03 0.61
CA THR A 81 -15.19 4.32 0.14
C THR A 81 -14.00 4.79 0.98
N ARG A 82 -14.10 4.72 2.30
CA ARG A 82 -13.03 5.17 3.21
C ARG A 82 -11.77 4.32 3.13
N LEU A 83 -11.93 3.03 2.89
CA LEU A 83 -10.83 2.08 2.72
C LEU A 83 -10.27 2.06 1.30
N SER A 84 -10.88 2.78 0.36
CA SER A 84 -10.54 2.77 -1.06
C SER A 84 -10.43 1.34 -1.62
N ILE A 85 -11.42 0.51 -1.32
CA ILE A 85 -11.54 -0.85 -1.85
C ILE A 85 -12.93 -1.06 -2.45
N HIS A 86 -13.02 -1.96 -3.42
CA HIS A 86 -14.30 -2.34 -4.00
C HIS A 86 -15.32 -2.84 -2.96
N GLN A 87 -16.59 -2.47 -3.14
CA GLN A 87 -17.68 -2.79 -2.20
C GLN A 87 -17.84 -4.29 -1.95
N SER A 88 -17.62 -5.13 -2.98
CA SER A 88 -17.69 -6.59 -2.83
C SER A 88 -16.58 -7.13 -1.92
N THR A 89 -15.35 -6.63 -2.06
CA THR A 89 -14.20 -6.95 -1.20
C THR A 89 -14.49 -6.54 0.24
N CYS A 90 -14.96 -5.30 0.45
CA CYS A 90 -15.35 -4.81 1.77
C CYS A 90 -16.44 -5.70 2.40
N SER A 91 -17.47 -6.06 1.64
CA SER A 91 -18.57 -6.90 2.11
C SER A 91 -18.08 -8.29 2.55
N GLN A 92 -17.21 -8.91 1.76
CA GLN A 92 -16.64 -10.23 2.09
C GLN A 92 -15.79 -10.19 3.37
N LEU A 93 -14.98 -9.15 3.55
CA LEU A 93 -14.16 -8.99 4.74
C LEU A 93 -15.03 -8.75 5.99
N VAL A 94 -16.05 -7.90 5.88
CA VAL A 94 -17.03 -7.67 6.95
C VAL A 94 -17.74 -8.98 7.31
N GLU A 95 -18.15 -9.79 6.34
CA GLU A 95 -18.85 -11.04 6.60
C GLU A 95 -17.99 -12.05 7.36
N LYS A 96 -16.70 -12.15 7.01
CA LYS A 96 -15.73 -12.97 7.77
C LYS A 96 -15.60 -12.51 9.23
N LEU A 97 -15.57 -11.21 9.47
CA LEU A 97 -15.48 -10.63 10.81
C LEU A 97 -16.77 -10.80 11.62
N VAL A 98 -17.94 -10.73 10.98
CA VAL A 98 -19.24 -11.03 11.61
C VAL A 98 -19.31 -12.51 11.98
N THR A 99 -18.91 -13.40 11.07
CA THR A 99 -18.87 -14.85 11.32
C THR A 99 -17.94 -15.18 12.49
N SER A 100 -16.84 -14.44 12.61
CA SER A 100 -15.88 -14.56 13.72
C SER A 100 -16.31 -13.85 15.01
N LYS A 101 -17.53 -13.29 15.06
CA LYS A 101 -18.10 -12.55 16.21
C LYS A 101 -17.29 -11.31 16.63
N LEU A 102 -16.51 -10.73 15.72
CA LEU A 102 -15.73 -9.52 15.95
C LEU A 102 -16.51 -8.25 15.56
N ILE A 103 -17.43 -8.37 14.60
CA ILE A 103 -18.33 -7.28 14.18
C ILE A 103 -19.78 -7.69 14.43
N ILE A 104 -20.59 -6.72 14.85
CA ILE A 104 -22.02 -6.86 15.05
C ILE A 104 -22.74 -5.95 14.04
N LYS A 105 -23.60 -6.54 13.22
CA LYS A 105 -24.53 -5.82 12.33
C LYS A 105 -25.81 -5.52 13.10
N LYS A 106 -26.23 -4.24 13.16
CA LYS A 106 -27.54 -3.84 13.69
C LYS A 106 -28.21 -2.85 12.75
N ARG A 107 -29.55 -2.82 12.72
CA ARG A 107 -30.26 -1.73 12.05
C ARG A 107 -30.06 -0.46 12.85
N SER A 108 -29.78 0.65 12.16
CA SER A 108 -29.69 1.97 12.79
C SER A 108 -31.04 2.31 13.43
N LYS A 109 -30.99 2.98 14.59
CA LYS A 109 -32.20 3.45 15.27
C LYS A 109 -32.80 4.66 14.57
N GLU A 110 -31.95 5.45 13.90
CA GLU A 110 -32.29 6.67 13.17
C GLU A 110 -32.90 6.38 11.79
N ASP A 111 -32.41 5.36 11.08
CA ASP A 111 -33.04 4.83 9.86
C ASP A 111 -32.96 3.30 9.83
N GLN A 112 -34.08 2.63 10.10
CA GLN A 112 -34.16 1.16 10.14
C GLN A 112 -33.88 0.49 8.79
N ARG A 113 -33.81 1.26 7.69
CA ARG A 113 -33.40 0.75 6.37
C ARG A 113 -31.88 0.62 6.26
N ARG A 114 -31.12 1.28 7.14
CA ARG A 114 -29.64 1.24 7.13
C ARG A 114 -29.14 0.22 8.16
N VAL A 115 -28.25 -0.66 7.71
CA VAL A 115 -27.50 -1.56 8.60
C VAL A 115 -26.15 -0.93 8.90
N GLY A 116 -25.88 -0.70 10.17
CA GLY A 116 -24.59 -0.22 10.67
C GLY A 116 -23.72 -1.37 11.19
N LEU A 117 -22.44 -1.08 11.36
CA LEU A 117 -21.43 -1.98 11.89
C LEU A 117 -20.91 -1.45 13.24
N TRP A 118 -20.80 -2.34 14.22
CA TRP A 118 -20.19 -2.05 15.53
C TRP A 118 -19.20 -3.15 15.88
N LEU A 119 -18.19 -2.82 16.67
CA LEU A 119 -17.28 -3.82 17.22
C LEU A 119 -17.90 -4.58 18.39
N SER A 120 -17.54 -5.84 18.54
CA SER A 120 -17.74 -6.58 19.79
C SER A 120 -16.70 -6.18 20.84
N GLU A 121 -16.93 -6.58 22.09
CA GLU A 121 -15.94 -6.38 23.15
C GLU A 121 -14.63 -7.12 22.87
N GLU A 122 -14.72 -8.33 22.29
CA GLU A 122 -13.57 -9.11 21.86
C GLU A 122 -12.76 -8.37 20.78
N ALA A 123 -13.42 -7.75 19.81
CA ALA A 123 -12.74 -6.97 18.77
C ALA A 123 -12.06 -5.73 19.35
N ILE A 124 -12.70 -5.03 20.29
CA ILE A 124 -12.07 -3.88 20.97
C ILE A 124 -10.81 -4.33 21.72
N LYS A 125 -10.84 -5.48 22.42
CA LYS A 125 -9.66 -6.05 23.10
C LYS A 125 -8.58 -6.49 22.10
N LEU A 126 -8.97 -6.95 20.93
CA LEU A 126 -8.03 -7.34 19.87
C LEU A 126 -7.31 -6.13 19.30
N ILE A 127 -8.02 -5.07 18.92
CA ILE A 127 -7.42 -3.83 18.38
C ILE A 127 -6.43 -3.22 19.37
N LYS A 128 -6.75 -3.21 20.67
CA LYS A 128 -5.85 -2.70 21.72
C LYS A 128 -4.53 -3.47 21.83
N ARG A 129 -4.48 -4.72 21.36
CA ARG A 129 -3.27 -5.56 21.35
C ARG A 129 -2.54 -5.54 20.02
N ALA A 130 -3.12 -4.89 18.99
CA ALA A 130 -2.56 -4.92 17.67
C ALA A 130 -1.27 -4.10 17.58
N PRO A 131 -0.27 -4.59 16.82
CA PRO A 131 0.95 -3.82 16.59
C PRO A 131 0.61 -2.54 15.83
N SER A 132 1.08 -1.41 16.36
CA SER A 132 0.92 -0.12 15.70
C SER A 132 1.87 -0.01 14.49
N PRO A 133 1.44 0.57 13.36
CA PRO A 133 0.12 1.16 13.10
C PRO A 133 -0.92 0.16 12.56
N THR A 134 -2.17 0.27 13.02
CA THR A 134 -3.27 -0.63 12.68
C THR A 134 -3.61 -0.68 11.19
N GLU A 135 -3.46 0.45 10.48
CA GLU A 135 -3.66 0.58 9.02
C GLU A 135 -2.51 0.04 8.17
N GLY A 136 -1.39 -0.33 8.80
CA GLY A 136 -0.17 -0.75 8.12
C GLY A 136 0.91 0.33 8.04
N VAL A 137 2.16 -0.10 7.99
CA VAL A 137 3.34 0.80 8.02
C VAL A 137 3.44 1.70 6.79
N LEU A 138 2.99 1.24 5.62
CA LEU A 138 3.08 2.00 4.38
C LEU A 138 1.98 3.07 4.23
N PRO A 139 0.68 2.77 4.43
CA PRO A 139 -0.36 3.81 4.42
C PRO A 139 -0.06 4.96 5.39
N LYS A 140 0.39 4.63 6.61
CA LYS A 140 0.83 5.65 7.58
C LYS A 140 2.00 6.48 7.08
N ALA A 141 3.02 5.84 6.50
CA ALA A 141 4.18 6.55 5.96
C ALA A 141 3.78 7.50 4.84
N LEU A 142 2.90 7.09 3.92
CA LEU A 142 2.43 7.90 2.80
C LEU A 142 1.59 9.09 3.26
N ARG A 143 0.69 8.91 4.25
CA ARG A 143 -0.12 10.01 4.81
C ARG A 143 0.71 11.07 5.53
N ASN A 144 1.89 10.72 6.02
CA ASN A 144 2.81 11.65 6.68
C ASN A 144 3.68 12.45 5.70
N LEU A 145 3.61 12.17 4.39
CA LEU A 145 4.35 12.94 3.38
C LEU A 145 3.64 14.28 3.09
N PRO A 146 4.40 15.36 2.85
CA PRO A 146 3.84 16.60 2.32
C PRO A 146 3.09 16.38 1.00
N THR A 147 2.04 17.15 0.75
CA THR A 147 1.19 17.04 -0.45
C THR A 147 2.01 17.08 -1.74
N GLU A 148 2.98 17.98 -1.84
CA GLU A 148 3.86 18.12 -3.00
C GLU A 148 4.71 16.85 -3.22
N THR A 149 5.19 16.24 -2.14
CA THR A 149 6.01 15.02 -2.19
C THR A 149 5.20 13.82 -2.63
N ILE A 150 3.98 13.65 -2.10
CA ILE A 150 3.13 12.51 -2.49
C ILE A 150 2.65 12.66 -3.95
N GLN A 151 2.36 13.88 -4.42
CA GLN A 151 2.03 14.14 -5.83
C GLN A 151 3.19 13.81 -6.76
N ALA A 152 4.41 14.23 -6.41
CA ALA A 152 5.59 13.90 -7.20
C ALA A 152 5.87 12.39 -7.21
N LEU A 153 5.68 11.72 -6.07
CA LEU A 153 5.83 10.27 -5.98
C LEU A 153 4.80 9.54 -6.85
N ASP A 154 3.53 9.96 -6.79
CA ASP A 154 2.43 9.39 -7.58
C ASP A 154 2.73 9.47 -9.09
N SER A 155 3.11 10.65 -9.58
CA SER A 155 3.47 10.84 -10.99
C SER A 155 4.66 9.98 -11.45
N VAL A 156 5.67 9.78 -10.60
CA VAL A 156 6.81 8.90 -10.92
C VAL A 156 6.39 7.42 -10.87
N MET A 157 5.52 7.04 -9.94
CA MET A 157 5.01 5.66 -9.87
C MET A 157 4.15 5.32 -11.08
N GLU A 158 3.33 6.25 -11.57
CA GLU A 158 2.56 6.09 -12.81
C GLU A 158 3.47 5.78 -14.00
N GLN A 159 4.54 6.56 -14.18
CA GLN A 159 5.55 6.28 -15.22
C GLN A 159 6.20 4.91 -15.06
N VAL A 160 6.45 4.46 -13.82
CA VAL A 160 6.99 3.10 -13.59
C VAL A 160 5.96 2.04 -13.98
N ILE A 161 4.68 2.23 -13.63
CA ILE A 161 3.59 1.31 -13.95
C ILE A 161 3.37 1.20 -15.47
N GLU A 162 3.44 2.31 -16.20
CA GLU A 162 3.35 2.31 -17.67
C GLU A 162 4.44 1.47 -18.35
N GLN A 163 5.62 1.36 -17.72
CA GLN A 163 6.71 0.51 -18.21
C GLN A 163 6.55 -0.97 -17.85
N LEU A 164 5.60 -1.31 -16.95
CA LEU A 164 5.31 -2.70 -16.62
C LEU A 164 4.46 -3.33 -17.74
N GLN A 165 5.03 -4.34 -18.42
CA GLN A 165 4.34 -5.05 -19.51
C GLN A 165 3.17 -5.92 -19.04
N ILE A 166 3.08 -6.20 -17.74
CA ILE A 166 2.04 -7.02 -17.12
C ILE A 166 1.57 -6.28 -15.87
N THR A 167 0.35 -5.77 -15.93
CA THR A 167 -0.36 -5.17 -14.80
C THR A 167 -1.66 -5.95 -14.59
N ASP A 168 -1.97 -6.31 -13.35
CA ASP A 168 -3.30 -6.77 -12.96
C ASP A 168 -3.94 -5.66 -12.12
N GLU A 169 -4.80 -4.87 -12.77
CA GLU A 169 -5.56 -3.78 -12.13
C GLU A 169 -6.42 -4.29 -10.96
N GLY A 170 -6.75 -5.57 -10.93
CA GLY A 170 -7.43 -6.21 -9.81
C GLY A 170 -6.63 -6.18 -8.50
N HIS A 171 -5.34 -5.81 -8.51
CA HIS A 171 -4.56 -5.55 -7.30
C HIS A 171 -4.80 -4.17 -6.69
N ALA A 172 -5.21 -3.16 -7.46
CA ALA A 172 -5.42 -1.80 -6.96
C ALA A 172 -6.52 -1.76 -5.89
N GLU A 173 -7.54 -2.60 -6.04
CA GLU A 173 -8.71 -2.68 -5.17
C GLU A 173 -8.56 -3.69 -4.01
N LYS A 174 -7.38 -4.30 -3.87
CA LYS A 174 -7.09 -5.27 -2.81
C LYS A 174 -6.31 -4.59 -1.68
N PRO A 175 -6.69 -4.80 -0.41
CA PRO A 175 -5.87 -4.37 0.71
C PRO A 175 -4.44 -4.91 0.57
N LEU A 176 -3.44 -4.07 0.87
CA LEU A 176 -2.03 -4.46 0.77
C LEU A 176 -1.75 -5.78 1.50
N SER A 177 -2.36 -6.01 2.67
CA SER A 177 -2.19 -7.26 3.45
C SER A 177 -2.57 -8.53 2.70
N ASP A 178 -3.53 -8.43 1.79
CA ASP A 178 -4.13 -9.58 1.12
C ASP A 178 -3.30 -10.00 -0.11
N ILE A 179 -2.53 -9.06 -0.68
CA ILE A 179 -1.58 -9.32 -1.78
C ILE A 179 -0.45 -10.26 -1.32
N PHE A 180 0.00 -10.17 -0.06
CA PHE A 180 1.12 -10.98 0.44
C PHE A 180 0.76 -12.42 0.81
N ARG A 181 -0.51 -12.83 0.67
CA ARG A 181 -1.01 -14.18 1.03
C ARG A 181 -0.93 -15.21 -0.10
N SER A 182 -0.74 -14.79 -1.34
CA SER A 182 -0.62 -15.72 -2.49
C SER A 182 0.81 -16.24 -2.63
N THR A 183 1.24 -17.11 -1.70
CA THR A 183 2.33 -18.09 -1.89
C THR A 183 2.23 -19.15 -0.80
#